data_AF-A0A2T5B4Y8-F1
#
_entry.id   AF-A0A2T5B4Y8-F1
#
_cell.length_a   1.000
_cell.length_b   1.000
_cell.length_c   1.000
_cell.angle_alpha   90.00
_cell.angle_beta   90.00
_cell.angle_gamma   90.00
#
_symmetry.space_group_name_H-M   'P 1'
#
loop_
_entity.id
_entity.type
_entity.pdbx_description
1 polymer ?
#
loop_
_entity_poly.entity_id
_entity_poly.type
_entity_poly.pdbx_seq_one_letter_code
_entity_poly.pdbx_strand_id
1 'polypeptide(L)'
;MTYAVTVDVELPEGATELDVLQREGVIFLLRKGLDSIAAIEGPDGMEVDLVDDIIAVHPKGVLLKLYVDAPALEFAEDAAREVVAEVLERTEPLADWEITRCGVDLAPELLQESLDAADGPDAPPADPAERARRHAEARPTGEPVRRRDDAEVDGMRRRLRSLAPTLQAFPPASFGYADDEEKRIVSREAAEIAAGAVVHAVDLLVDELFTDLAGLEEEGPTVADTEAPFMILDELPPQFAQQYTVLFARRLTVTAVTMTGRLMRPHFGRLSCVAEELLLKFLVGQAEAAADLYDLLSEEVETALQVFADRLGEDMDHDWLYVPAADGEAKGTVQDWFIPFGDERYVHPYAANDDSDGDDEEV
;
A
#
# COMPACT_ATOMS: atom_id res chain seq x y z
N MET A 1 -19.65 -7.73 -14.84
CA MET A 1 -18.23 -7.67 -14.45
C MET A 1 -18.17 -7.00 -13.10
N THR A 2 -17.36 -7.50 -12.18
CA THR A 2 -17.22 -6.88 -10.86
C THR A 2 -16.20 -5.75 -10.90
N TYR A 3 -16.62 -4.56 -10.48
CA TYR A 3 -15.79 -3.37 -10.38
C TYR A 3 -15.61 -2.99 -8.91
N ALA A 4 -14.40 -2.61 -8.52
CA ALA A 4 -14.14 -2.03 -7.21
C ALA A 4 -14.30 -0.51 -7.30
N VAL A 5 -15.21 0.07 -6.51
CA VAL A 5 -15.50 1.51 -6.50
C VAL A 5 -15.19 2.07 -5.14
N THR A 6 -14.32 3.07 -5.10
CA THR A 6 -13.97 3.78 -3.86
C THR A 6 -14.82 5.04 -3.73
N VAL A 7 -15.53 5.17 -2.61
CA VAL A 7 -16.40 6.31 -2.26
C VAL A 7 -15.89 6.96 -0.97
N ASP A 8 -15.56 8.25 -1.03
CA ASP A 8 -15.13 9.05 0.11
C ASP A 8 -16.30 9.94 0.57
N VAL A 9 -16.59 9.88 1.87
CA VAL A 9 -17.70 10.60 2.50
C VAL A 9 -17.15 11.40 3.68
N GLU A 10 -17.31 12.72 3.64
CA GLU A 10 -16.83 13.61 4.69
C GLU A 10 -17.95 14.12 5.59
N LEU A 11 -17.57 14.47 6.82
CA LEU A 11 -18.42 15.19 7.75
C LEU A 11 -18.83 16.57 7.18
N PRO A 12 -20.02 17.09 7.56
CA PRO A 12 -20.42 18.45 7.20
C PRO A 12 -19.37 19.49 7.61
N GLU A 13 -19.22 20.54 6.80
CA GLU A 13 -18.24 21.59 7.07
C GLU A 13 -18.45 22.22 8.46
N GLY A 14 -17.39 22.22 9.27
CA GLY A 14 -17.42 22.76 10.64
C GLY A 14 -17.91 21.78 11.72
N ALA A 15 -18.21 20.53 11.37
CA ALA A 15 -18.45 19.47 12.35
C ALA A 15 -17.18 19.14 13.17
N THR A 16 -17.38 18.66 14.40
CA THR A 16 -16.26 18.19 15.24
C THR A 16 -15.84 16.80 14.80
N GLU A 17 -14.54 16.51 14.85
CA GLU A 17 -14.00 15.19 14.54
C GLU A 17 -14.64 14.07 15.38
N LEU A 18 -14.79 12.90 14.76
CA LEU A 18 -15.40 11.72 15.37
C LEU A 18 -14.50 11.14 16.46
N ASP A 19 -15.08 10.93 17.65
CA ASP A 19 -14.44 10.14 18.69
C ASP A 19 -14.52 8.63 18.39
N VAL A 20 -13.84 7.82 19.21
CA VAL A 20 -13.77 6.37 19.02
C VAL A 20 -15.15 5.72 18.98
N LEU A 21 -16.08 6.14 19.85
CA LEU A 21 -17.42 5.55 19.92
C LEU A 21 -18.28 5.98 18.73
N GLN A 22 -18.15 7.23 18.30
CA GLN A 22 -18.84 7.75 17.13
C GLN A 22 -18.39 7.02 15.86
N ARG A 23 -17.09 6.71 15.71
CA ARG A 23 -16.59 5.92 14.56
C ARG A 23 -17.20 4.52 14.50
N GLU A 24 -17.29 3.82 15.63
CA GLU A 24 -17.97 2.52 15.70
C GLU A 24 -19.46 2.63 15.35
N GLY A 25 -20.12 3.71 15.80
CA GLY A 25 -21.52 3.99 15.47
C GLY A 25 -21.73 4.21 13.98
N VAL A 26 -20.83 4.93 13.31
CA VAL A 26 -20.87 5.18 11.87
C VAL A 26 -20.72 3.87 11.09
N ILE A 27 -19.76 3.01 11.45
CA ILE A 27 -19.60 1.67 10.83
C ILE A 27 -20.91 0.89 10.92
N PHE A 28 -21.49 0.81 12.12
CA PHE A 28 -22.73 0.07 12.34
C PHE A 28 -23.90 0.60 11.49
N LEU A 29 -24.04 1.93 11.41
CA LEU A 29 -25.11 2.57 10.65
C LEU A 29 -24.96 2.33 9.14
N LEU A 30 -23.75 2.46 8.60
CA LEU A 30 -23.49 2.24 7.19
C LEU A 30 -23.68 0.78 6.78
N ARG A 31 -23.11 -0.19 7.53
CA ARG A 31 -23.33 -1.62 7.27
C ARG A 31 -24.80 -1.99 7.26
N LYS A 32 -25.54 -1.53 8.27
CA LYS A 32 -26.98 -1.76 8.36
C LYS A 32 -27.74 -1.14 7.17
N GLY A 33 -27.29 0.02 6.69
CA GLY A 33 -27.86 0.68 5.51
C GLY A 33 -27.63 -0.15 4.24
N LEU A 34 -26.39 -0.56 4.00
CA LEU A 34 -26.00 -1.38 2.84
C LEU A 34 -26.72 -2.73 2.85
N ASP A 35 -26.76 -3.43 4.00
CA ASP A 35 -27.50 -4.70 4.18
C ASP A 35 -29.01 -4.58 3.87
N SER A 36 -29.57 -3.36 3.94
CA SER A 36 -30.99 -3.12 3.69
C SER A 36 -31.34 -2.89 2.22
N ILE A 37 -30.32 -2.73 1.36
CA ILE A 37 -30.50 -2.52 -0.08
C ILE A 37 -30.71 -3.88 -0.74
N ALA A 38 -31.90 -4.07 -1.31
CA ALA A 38 -32.29 -5.33 -1.93
C ALA A 38 -31.87 -5.45 -3.41
N ALA A 39 -31.65 -4.32 -4.08
CA ALA A 39 -31.18 -4.19 -5.47
C ALA A 39 -30.67 -2.76 -5.70
N ILE A 40 -29.64 -2.60 -6.53
CA ILE A 40 -29.16 -1.27 -6.94
C ILE A 40 -29.73 -0.96 -8.32
N GLU A 41 -30.40 0.18 -8.46
CA GLU A 41 -30.83 0.66 -9.77
C GLU A 41 -29.71 1.55 -10.32
N GLY A 42 -29.05 1.11 -11.38
CA GLY A 42 -28.07 1.92 -12.13
C GLY A 42 -28.77 2.86 -13.12
N PRO A 43 -27.99 3.71 -13.82
CA PRO A 43 -28.54 4.61 -14.83
C PRO A 43 -29.35 3.84 -15.90
N ASP A 44 -30.47 4.44 -16.32
CA ASP A 44 -31.47 3.85 -17.22
C ASP A 44 -32.30 2.68 -16.66
N GLY A 45 -32.28 2.44 -15.33
CA GLY A 45 -33.14 1.45 -14.68
C GLY A 45 -32.61 0.01 -14.77
N MET A 46 -31.29 -0.14 -14.94
CA MET A 46 -30.64 -1.45 -14.97
C MET A 46 -30.33 -1.92 -13.54
N GLU A 47 -30.66 -3.17 -13.21
CA GLU A 47 -30.28 -3.74 -11.91
C GLU A 47 -28.78 -4.04 -11.89
N VAL A 48 -28.13 -3.57 -10.84
CA VAL A 48 -26.71 -3.73 -10.52
C VAL A 48 -26.63 -4.39 -9.15
N ASP A 49 -25.70 -5.33 -8.97
CA ASP A 49 -25.58 -6.10 -7.74
C ASP A 49 -24.38 -5.63 -6.91
N LEU A 50 -24.61 -5.34 -5.62
CA LEU A 50 -23.53 -5.16 -4.64
C LEU A 50 -23.05 -6.54 -4.21
N VAL A 51 -21.81 -6.86 -4.55
CA VAL A 51 -21.18 -8.15 -4.23
C VAL A 51 -20.58 -8.13 -2.83
N ASP A 52 -19.90 -7.03 -2.48
CA ASP A 52 -19.22 -6.86 -1.19
C ASP A 52 -18.98 -5.38 -0.85
N ASP A 53 -18.69 -5.09 0.43
CA ASP A 53 -18.34 -3.76 0.92
C ASP A 53 -17.26 -3.77 2.01
N ILE A 54 -16.38 -2.76 1.96
CA ILE A 54 -15.39 -2.46 2.99
C ILE A 54 -15.64 -1.04 3.49
N ILE A 55 -15.68 -0.87 4.81
CA ILE A 55 -15.93 0.42 5.46
C ILE A 55 -14.76 0.77 6.38
N ALA A 56 -14.05 1.84 6.08
CA ALA A 56 -12.97 2.38 6.89
C ALA A 56 -13.34 3.78 7.40
N VAL A 57 -13.39 3.97 8.73
CA VAL A 57 -13.81 5.24 9.33
C VAL A 57 -12.63 5.95 9.96
N HIS A 58 -12.46 7.23 9.62
CA HIS A 58 -11.41 8.10 10.16
C HIS A 58 -12.03 9.30 10.91
N PRO A 59 -11.26 10.13 11.64
CA PRO A 59 -11.81 11.23 12.42
C PRO A 59 -12.66 12.25 11.64
N LYS A 60 -12.53 12.31 10.31
CA LYS A 60 -13.18 13.32 9.45
C LYS A 60 -14.25 12.79 8.50
N GLY A 61 -14.46 11.47 8.47
CA GLY A 61 -15.25 10.87 7.41
C GLY A 61 -15.10 9.36 7.34
N VAL A 62 -15.50 8.81 6.21
CA VAL A 62 -15.53 7.38 5.90
C VAL A 62 -15.04 7.18 4.48
N LEU A 63 -14.19 6.18 4.30
CA LEU A 63 -13.86 5.61 3.00
C LEU A 63 -14.62 4.29 2.85
N LEU A 64 -15.45 4.18 1.82
CA LEU A 64 -16.12 2.95 1.42
C LEU A 64 -15.46 2.38 0.18
N LYS A 65 -15.25 1.07 0.14
CA LYS A 65 -14.90 0.34 -1.08
C LYS A 65 -16.01 -0.64 -1.38
N LEU A 66 -16.71 -0.44 -2.49
CA LEU A 66 -17.86 -1.23 -2.91
C LEU A 66 -17.48 -2.09 -4.10
N TYR A 67 -17.85 -3.36 -4.08
CA TYR A 67 -17.64 -4.29 -5.19
C TYR A 67 -18.97 -4.48 -5.91
N VAL A 68 -19.03 -4.02 -7.14
CA VAL A 68 -20.29 -3.83 -7.87
C VAL A 68 -20.27 -4.64 -9.17
N ASP A 69 -21.20 -5.57 -9.36
CA ASP A 69 -21.35 -6.28 -10.63
C ASP A 69 -22.16 -5.44 -11.62
N ALA A 70 -21.48 -4.88 -12.61
CA ALA A 70 -22.06 -3.98 -13.59
C ALA A 70 -21.61 -4.34 -15.02
N PRO A 71 -22.31 -3.87 -16.07
CA PRO A 71 -21.90 -4.10 -17.46
C PRO A 71 -20.73 -3.22 -17.90
N ALA A 72 -20.52 -2.07 -17.26
CA ALA A 72 -19.45 -1.12 -17.59
C ALA A 72 -19.06 -0.26 -16.38
N LEU A 73 -17.89 0.36 -16.46
CA LEU A 73 -17.29 1.17 -15.39
C LEU A 73 -18.17 2.34 -14.95
N GLU A 74 -18.74 3.08 -15.91
CA GLU A 74 -19.62 4.22 -15.66
C GLU A 74 -20.88 3.83 -14.87
N PHE A 75 -21.44 2.65 -15.18
CA PHE A 75 -22.58 2.11 -14.45
C PHE A 75 -22.21 1.71 -13.02
N ALA A 76 -21.00 1.18 -12.81
CA ALA A 76 -20.53 0.83 -11.47
C ALA A 76 -20.32 2.06 -10.59
N GLU A 77 -19.70 3.12 -11.12
CA GLU A 77 -19.46 4.36 -10.37
C GLU A 77 -20.77 5.05 -9.98
N ASP A 78 -21.70 5.17 -10.93
CA ASP A 78 -22.99 5.81 -10.70
C ASP A 78 -23.86 5.00 -9.72
N ALA A 79 -23.92 3.67 -9.89
CA ALA A 79 -24.63 2.79 -8.96
C ALA A 79 -24.07 2.87 -7.53
N ALA A 80 -22.74 2.86 -7.38
CA ALA A 80 -22.09 3.02 -6.08
C ALA A 80 -22.40 4.38 -5.45
N ARG A 81 -22.36 5.46 -6.23
CA ARG A 81 -22.68 6.81 -5.75
C ARG A 81 -24.14 6.90 -5.28
N GLU A 82 -25.08 6.35 -6.04
CA GLU A 82 -26.51 6.36 -5.68
C GLU A 82 -26.79 5.52 -4.44
N VAL A 83 -26.17 4.34 -4.31
CA VAL A 83 -26.27 3.49 -3.12
C VAL A 83 -25.82 4.21 -1.87
N VAL A 84 -24.62 4.82 -1.91
CA VAL A 84 -24.10 5.53 -0.75
C VAL A 84 -24.97 6.74 -0.43
N ALA A 85 -25.40 7.51 -1.44
CA ALA A 85 -26.31 8.63 -1.24
C ALA A 85 -27.64 8.19 -0.59
N GLU A 86 -28.24 7.09 -1.05
CA GLU A 86 -29.46 6.53 -0.48
C GLU A 86 -29.28 6.10 0.98
N VAL A 87 -28.16 5.43 1.29
CA VAL A 87 -27.84 5.03 2.67
C VAL A 87 -27.71 6.24 3.58
N LEU A 88 -27.01 7.29 3.13
CA LEU A 88 -26.83 8.52 3.90
C LEU A 88 -28.18 9.21 4.13
N GLU A 89 -28.99 9.38 3.08
CA GLU A 89 -30.31 10.01 3.18
C GLU A 89 -31.29 9.26 4.10
N ARG A 90 -31.28 7.93 4.06
CA ARG A 90 -32.17 7.10 4.89
C ARG A 90 -31.72 6.98 6.33
N THR A 91 -30.48 7.34 6.62
CA THR A 91 -29.87 7.22 7.93
C THR A 91 -29.79 8.58 8.58
N GLU A 92 -30.80 8.95 9.38
CA GLU A 92 -30.95 10.29 9.98
C GLU A 92 -29.65 10.89 10.58
N PRO A 93 -28.78 10.16 11.30
CA PRO A 93 -27.51 10.71 11.80
C PRO A 93 -26.46 11.05 10.73
N LEU A 94 -26.60 10.52 9.51
CA LEU A 94 -25.64 10.64 8.40
C LEU A 94 -26.17 11.51 7.24
N ALA A 95 -27.41 11.99 7.32
CA ALA A 95 -28.09 12.65 6.20
C ALA A 95 -27.43 13.95 5.71
N ASP A 96 -26.63 14.61 6.56
CA ASP A 96 -25.92 15.84 6.21
C ASP A 96 -24.48 15.60 5.71
N TRP A 97 -24.05 14.34 5.58
CA TRP A 97 -22.69 13.99 5.12
C TRP A 97 -22.61 14.05 3.59
N GLU A 98 -21.45 14.42 3.08
CA GLU A 98 -21.26 14.66 1.64
C GLU A 98 -20.29 13.65 1.02
N ILE A 99 -20.66 13.09 -0.14
CA ILE A 99 -19.75 12.31 -0.97
C ILE A 99 -18.80 13.29 -1.66
N THR A 100 -17.52 13.23 -1.32
CA THR A 100 -16.48 14.13 -1.86
C THR A 100 -15.75 13.52 -3.05
N ARG A 101 -15.69 12.19 -3.12
CA ARG A 101 -15.10 11.44 -4.22
C ARG A 101 -15.85 10.13 -4.43
N CYS A 102 -16.03 9.74 -5.68
CA CYS A 102 -16.42 8.39 -6.08
C CYS A 102 -15.63 8.06 -7.35
N GLY A 103 -15.01 6.89 -7.43
CA GLY A 103 -14.24 6.50 -8.60
C GLY A 103 -13.92 5.02 -8.60
N VAL A 104 -13.79 4.46 -9.81
CA VAL A 104 -13.57 3.02 -10.00
C VAL A 104 -12.08 2.70 -10.09
N ASP A 105 -11.66 1.69 -9.34
CA ASP A 105 -10.32 1.11 -9.40
C ASP A 105 -10.31 0.05 -10.52
N LEU A 106 -9.53 0.28 -11.57
CA LEU A 106 -9.38 -0.65 -12.69
C LEU A 106 -8.42 -1.78 -12.30
N ALA A 107 -8.89 -3.03 -12.41
CA ALA A 107 -8.00 -4.18 -12.38
C ALA A 107 -6.97 -4.10 -13.54
N PRO A 108 -5.71 -4.54 -13.36
CA PRO A 108 -4.67 -4.45 -14.39
C PRO A 108 -5.02 -5.10 -15.73
N GLU A 109 -5.83 -6.16 -15.71
CA GLU A 109 -6.30 -6.86 -16.92
C GLU A 109 -7.33 -6.05 -17.70
N LEU A 110 -8.23 -5.34 -17.00
CA LEU A 110 -9.20 -4.41 -17.58
C LEU A 110 -8.53 -3.10 -18.01
N LEU A 111 -7.45 -2.70 -17.34
CA LEU A 111 -6.57 -1.62 -17.79
C LEU A 111 -5.91 -2.02 -19.11
N GLN A 112 -5.42 -3.25 -19.26
CA GLN A 112 -4.87 -3.75 -20.51
C GLN A 112 -5.94 -3.84 -21.61
N GLU A 113 -7.16 -4.32 -21.31
CA GLU A 113 -8.26 -4.35 -22.28
C GLU A 113 -8.72 -2.94 -22.70
N SER A 114 -8.69 -1.99 -21.76
CA SER A 114 -8.93 -0.55 -22.03
C SER A 114 -7.80 0.08 -22.86
N LEU A 115 -6.55 -0.28 -22.60
CA LEU A 115 -5.37 0.13 -23.39
C LEU A 115 -5.38 -0.48 -24.79
N ASP A 116 -5.80 -1.73 -24.93
CA ASP A 116 -5.95 -2.42 -26.21
C ASP A 116 -7.11 -1.85 -27.03
N ALA A 117 -8.17 -1.37 -26.37
CA ALA A 117 -9.25 -0.61 -26.99
C ALA A 117 -8.80 0.79 -27.48
N ALA A 118 -7.69 1.32 -26.94
CA ALA A 118 -7.14 2.62 -27.34
C ALA A 118 -6.47 2.62 -28.74
N ASP A 119 -6.29 1.44 -29.36
CA ASP A 119 -5.88 1.27 -30.77
C ASP A 119 -7.09 1.10 -31.73
N GLY A 120 -8.31 1.25 -31.23
CA GLY A 120 -9.56 1.16 -32.00
C GLY A 120 -9.84 2.36 -32.93
N PRO A 121 -10.98 2.38 -33.63
CA PRO A 121 -11.37 3.49 -34.51
C PRO A 121 -11.53 4.85 -33.79
N ASP A 122 -11.64 4.83 -32.46
CA ASP A 122 -11.70 6.00 -31.57
C ASP A 122 -10.33 6.40 -30.98
N ALA A 123 -9.24 5.74 -31.42
CA ALA A 123 -7.87 6.04 -31.00
C ALA A 123 -7.51 7.52 -31.24
N PRO A 124 -6.86 8.20 -30.27
CA PRO A 124 -6.43 9.57 -30.46
C PRO A 124 -5.42 9.65 -31.63
N PRO A 125 -5.48 10.72 -32.44
CA PRO A 125 -4.65 10.82 -33.63
C PRO A 125 -3.16 10.75 -33.29
N ALA A 126 -2.40 10.01 -34.11
CA ALA A 126 -0.96 9.82 -33.94
C ALA A 126 -0.17 11.13 -34.03
N ASP A 127 -0.72 12.16 -34.67
CA ASP A 127 -0.14 13.52 -34.73
C ASP A 127 -0.31 14.26 -33.38
N PRO A 128 0.79 14.60 -32.68
CA PRO A 128 0.74 15.33 -31.42
C PRO A 128 0.03 16.70 -31.51
N ALA A 129 0.08 17.38 -32.66
CA ALA A 129 -0.56 18.68 -32.84
C ALA A 129 -2.08 18.55 -32.96
N GLU A 130 -2.54 17.53 -33.68
CA GLU A 130 -3.97 17.20 -33.82
C GLU A 130 -4.54 16.71 -32.48
N ARG A 131 -3.76 15.94 -31.72
CA ARG A 131 -4.10 15.47 -30.37
C ARG A 131 -4.22 16.65 -29.39
N ALA A 132 -3.26 17.58 -29.43
CA ALA A 132 -3.29 18.80 -28.61
C ALA A 132 -4.51 19.69 -28.94
N ARG A 133 -4.90 19.79 -30.21
CA ARG A 133 -6.10 20.53 -30.62
C ARG A 133 -7.38 19.88 -30.09
N ARG A 134 -7.53 18.56 -30.22
CA ARG A 134 -8.70 17.84 -29.70
C ARG A 134 -8.79 17.89 -28.17
N HIS A 135 -7.68 17.78 -27.45
CA HIS A 135 -7.66 17.97 -25.99
C HIS A 135 -7.99 19.40 -25.56
N ALA A 136 -7.62 20.41 -26.36
CA ALA A 136 -7.99 21.80 -26.09
C ALA A 136 -9.48 22.08 -26.34
N GLU A 137 -10.09 21.37 -27.30
CA GLU A 137 -11.52 21.47 -27.63
C GLU A 137 -12.42 20.66 -26.69
N ALA A 138 -11.93 19.54 -26.14
CA ALA A 138 -12.69 18.63 -25.27
C ALA A 138 -12.55 18.93 -23.76
N ARG A 139 -11.66 19.85 -23.35
CA ARG A 139 -11.60 20.27 -21.95
C ARG A 139 -12.85 21.08 -21.60
N PRO A 140 -13.62 20.70 -20.56
CA PRO A 140 -14.47 21.66 -19.89
C PRO A 140 -13.54 22.78 -19.40
N THR A 141 -13.86 24.01 -19.77
CA THR A 141 -13.09 25.17 -19.36
C THR A 141 -13.11 25.30 -17.84
N GLY A 142 -12.04 24.86 -17.17
CA GLY A 142 -11.63 25.43 -15.88
C GLY A 142 -11.46 24.54 -14.66
N GLU A 143 -10.79 23.39 -14.72
CA GLU A 143 -10.17 22.84 -13.51
C GLU A 143 -8.64 22.77 -13.61
N PRO A 144 -7.89 23.56 -12.80
CA PRO A 144 -6.46 23.39 -12.68
C PRO A 144 -6.17 22.10 -11.91
N VAL A 145 -5.12 21.37 -12.30
CA VAL A 145 -4.49 20.34 -11.45
C VAL A 145 -4.29 20.98 -10.07
N ARG A 146 -4.96 20.46 -9.04
CA ARG A 146 -4.80 20.95 -7.66
C ARG A 146 -3.34 20.71 -7.28
N ARG A 147 -2.53 21.77 -7.35
CA ARG A 147 -1.24 21.80 -6.68
C ARG A 147 -1.53 21.50 -5.21
N ARG A 148 -0.87 20.50 -4.61
CA ARG A 148 -1.02 20.21 -3.18
C ARG A 148 -0.85 21.49 -2.38
N ASP A 149 -1.59 21.60 -1.28
CA ASP A 149 -1.48 22.77 -0.42
C ASP A 149 -0.04 22.84 0.11
N ASP A 150 0.66 23.94 -0.16
CA ASP A 150 2.02 24.18 0.32
C ASP A 150 2.10 23.99 1.85
N ALA A 151 1.00 24.27 2.58
CA ALA A 151 0.91 24.05 4.03
C ALA A 151 0.94 22.57 4.42
N GLU A 152 0.35 21.68 3.61
CA GLU A 152 0.34 20.23 3.83
C GLU A 152 1.75 19.65 3.61
N VAL A 153 2.40 20.03 2.50
CA VAL A 153 3.78 19.64 2.19
C VAL A 153 4.74 20.10 3.29
N ASP A 154 4.62 21.36 3.73
CA ASP A 154 5.39 21.90 4.85
C ASP A 154 5.10 21.17 6.17
N GLY A 155 3.84 20.76 6.38
CA GLY A 155 3.41 19.96 7.52
C GLY A 155 4.09 18.61 7.55
N MET A 156 4.05 17.87 6.44
CA MET A 156 4.71 16.58 6.32
C MET A 156 6.23 16.71 6.43
N ARG A 157 6.84 17.71 5.80
CA ARG A 157 8.28 17.98 5.93
C ARG A 157 8.70 18.13 7.39
N ARG A 158 7.96 18.91 8.19
CA ARG A 158 8.22 19.06 9.63
C ARG A 158 8.03 17.75 10.38
N ARG A 159 7.01 16.96 10.03
CA ARG A 159 6.74 15.65 10.65
C ARG A 159 7.85 14.65 10.38
N LEU A 160 8.28 14.46 9.14
CA LEU A 160 9.36 13.52 8.83
C LEU A 160 10.65 13.90 9.56
N ARG A 161 11.03 15.18 9.52
CA ARG A 161 12.22 15.66 10.23
C ARG A 161 12.13 15.48 11.75
N SER A 162 10.93 15.54 12.34
CA SER A 162 10.76 15.30 13.78
C SER A 162 10.78 13.82 14.15
N LEU A 163 10.45 12.92 13.20
CA LEU A 163 10.54 11.47 13.36
C LEU A 163 11.97 10.94 13.22
N ALA A 164 12.84 11.60 12.44
CA ALA A 164 14.21 11.17 12.19
C ALA A 164 15.01 10.70 13.43
N PRO A 165 14.95 11.38 14.61
CA PRO A 165 15.68 10.95 15.81
C PRO A 165 15.23 9.60 16.39
N THR A 166 14.11 9.04 15.93
CA THR A 166 13.60 7.72 16.38
C THR A 166 14.53 6.59 15.95
N LEU A 167 15.22 6.72 14.82
CA LEU A 167 16.27 5.80 14.35
C LEU A 167 17.57 6.01 15.13
N GLN A 168 17.57 5.64 16.41
CA GLN A 168 18.64 5.96 17.35
C GLN A 168 20.02 5.41 16.95
N ALA A 169 20.08 4.28 16.25
CA ALA A 169 21.31 3.70 15.73
C ALA A 169 21.83 4.38 14.44
N PHE A 170 21.02 5.21 13.79
CA PHE A 170 21.30 5.75 12.46
C PHE A 170 21.29 7.29 12.49
N PRO A 171 22.40 7.92 12.92
CA PRO A 171 22.53 9.38 12.81
C PRO A 171 22.49 9.81 11.33
N PRO A 172 22.32 11.11 11.02
CA PRO A 172 22.28 11.61 9.63
C PRO A 172 23.46 11.16 8.74
N ALA A 173 24.63 10.89 9.33
CA ALA A 173 25.78 10.32 8.61
C ALA A 173 25.56 8.89 8.08
N SER A 174 24.49 8.21 8.51
CA SER A 174 24.03 6.94 7.95
C SER A 174 23.25 7.09 6.66
N PHE A 175 22.81 8.31 6.37
CA PHE A 175 22.08 8.71 5.18
C PHE A 175 22.93 9.61 4.28
N GLY A 176 24.26 9.65 4.47
CA GLY A 176 25.19 10.38 3.59
C GLY A 176 25.49 11.84 3.97
N TYR A 177 24.98 12.34 5.10
CA TYR A 177 25.35 13.68 5.59
C TYR A 177 26.74 13.71 6.25
N ALA A 178 27.50 14.77 6.01
CA ALA A 178 28.73 15.09 6.74
C ALA A 178 28.87 16.61 6.99
N ASP A 179 29.46 16.98 8.12
CA ASP A 179 29.85 18.38 8.40
C ASP A 179 30.93 18.87 7.44
N ASP A 180 31.83 17.97 7.03
CA ASP A 180 32.88 18.19 6.03
C ASP A 180 32.26 18.21 4.62
N GLU A 181 32.38 19.34 3.91
CA GLU A 181 31.82 19.52 2.57
C GLU A 181 32.38 18.53 1.55
N GLU A 182 33.65 18.12 1.67
CA GLU A 182 34.27 17.18 0.73
C GLU A 182 33.73 15.75 0.87
N LYS A 183 33.09 15.44 2.00
CA LYS A 183 32.53 14.11 2.30
C LYS A 183 31.01 14.09 2.32
N ARG A 184 30.37 15.23 2.12
CA ARG A 184 28.92 15.38 2.16
C ARG A 184 28.33 14.89 0.84
N ILE A 185 27.49 13.86 0.92
CA ILE A 185 26.78 13.32 -0.25
C ILE A 185 25.46 14.06 -0.42
N VAL A 186 24.75 14.30 0.69
CA VAL A 186 23.43 14.94 0.70
C VAL A 186 23.36 16.04 1.75
N SER A 187 22.39 16.95 1.61
CA SER A 187 22.12 17.94 2.65
C SER A 187 21.64 17.30 3.94
N ARG A 188 21.79 18.03 5.06
CA ARG A 188 21.27 17.58 6.36
C ARG A 188 19.76 17.39 6.33
N GLU A 189 19.05 18.28 5.63
CA GLU A 189 17.60 18.21 5.53
C GLU A 189 17.15 16.98 4.75
N ALA A 190 17.79 16.67 3.62
CA ALA A 190 17.50 15.44 2.87
C ALA A 190 17.73 14.19 3.72
N ALA A 191 18.83 14.12 4.48
CA ALA A 191 19.12 13.03 5.40
C ALA A 191 18.06 12.91 6.52
N GLU A 192 17.59 14.03 7.08
CA GLU A 192 16.53 14.05 8.09
C GLU A 192 15.16 13.65 7.50
N ILE A 193 14.84 14.06 6.27
CA ILE A 193 13.61 13.66 5.57
C ILE A 193 13.64 12.16 5.29
N ALA A 194 14.72 11.62 4.72
CA ALA A 194 14.89 10.20 4.45
C ALA A 194 14.76 9.34 5.72
N ALA A 195 15.47 9.71 6.79
CA ALA A 195 15.36 9.02 8.07
C ALA A 195 13.94 9.05 8.64
N GLY A 196 13.27 10.20 8.55
CA GLY A 196 11.87 10.34 8.94
C GLY A 196 10.89 9.51 8.11
N ALA A 197 11.13 9.44 6.80
CA ALA A 197 10.34 8.65 5.87
C ALA A 197 10.45 7.16 6.18
N VAL A 198 11.65 6.65 6.48
CA VAL A 198 11.84 5.26 6.95
C VAL A 198 11.02 4.99 8.22
N VAL A 199 11.04 5.89 9.21
CA VAL A 199 10.22 5.73 10.42
C VAL A 199 8.73 5.71 10.09
N HIS A 200 8.29 6.59 9.21
CA HIS A 200 6.88 6.65 8.79
C HIS A 200 6.44 5.40 8.02
N ALA A 201 7.31 4.88 7.16
CA ALA A 201 7.08 3.70 6.34
C ALA A 201 7.01 2.40 7.16
N VAL A 202 7.53 2.37 8.40
CA VAL A 202 7.36 1.22 9.29
C VAL A 202 5.88 0.94 9.56
N ASP A 203 5.09 1.97 9.79
CA ASP A 203 3.65 1.81 10.05
C ASP A 203 2.96 1.23 8.80
N LEU A 204 3.26 1.79 7.62
CA LEU A 204 2.72 1.33 6.33
C LEU A 204 3.06 -0.14 6.05
N LEU A 205 4.34 -0.50 6.14
CA LEU A 205 4.80 -1.87 5.90
C LEU A 205 4.12 -2.89 6.82
N VAL A 206 3.97 -2.54 8.12
CA VAL A 206 3.34 -3.44 9.09
C VAL A 206 1.84 -3.58 8.82
N ASP A 207 1.15 -2.47 8.56
CA ASP A 207 -0.29 -2.48 8.27
C ASP A 207 -0.61 -3.22 6.96
N GLU A 208 0.21 -3.05 5.92
CA GLU A 208 0.08 -3.78 4.66
C GLU A 208 0.33 -5.28 4.84
N LEU A 209 1.35 -5.69 5.60
CA LEU A 209 1.59 -7.10 5.90
C LEU A 209 0.43 -7.75 6.68
N PHE A 210 -0.20 -7.02 7.60
CA PHE A 210 -1.40 -7.50 8.29
C PHE A 210 -2.61 -7.59 7.35
N THR A 211 -2.74 -6.62 6.45
CA THR A 211 -3.80 -6.62 5.42
C THR A 211 -3.64 -7.82 4.50
N ASP A 212 -2.43 -8.07 4.00
CA ASP A 212 -2.12 -9.22 3.15
C ASP A 212 -2.36 -10.54 3.87
N LEU A 213 -1.95 -10.64 5.14
CA LEU A 213 -2.19 -11.82 5.95
C LEU A 213 -3.70 -12.09 6.11
N ALA A 214 -4.50 -11.06 6.37
CA ALA A 214 -5.95 -11.20 6.51
C ALA A 214 -6.59 -11.67 5.19
N GLY A 215 -6.23 -11.05 4.06
CA GLY A 215 -6.71 -11.46 2.73
C GLY A 215 -6.32 -12.90 2.40
N LEU A 216 -5.08 -13.30 2.70
CA LEU A 216 -4.61 -14.65 2.43
C LEU A 216 -5.30 -15.71 3.32
N GLU A 217 -5.70 -15.35 4.54
CA GLU A 217 -6.50 -16.24 5.40
C GLU A 217 -7.91 -16.50 4.87
N GLU A 218 -8.44 -15.60 4.02
CA GLU A 218 -9.80 -15.67 3.48
C GLU A 218 -9.86 -16.36 2.10
N GLU A 219 -8.89 -16.12 1.23
CA GLU A 219 -9.02 -16.46 -0.20
C GLU A 219 -8.41 -17.80 -0.63
N GLY A 220 -7.34 -18.28 0.02
CA GLY A 220 -6.68 -19.49 -0.46
C GLY A 220 -5.47 -19.94 0.36
N PRO A 221 -4.98 -21.17 0.15
CA PRO A 221 -3.86 -21.69 0.94
C PRO A 221 -2.52 -21.01 0.61
N THR A 222 -2.40 -20.39 -0.57
CA THR A 222 -1.21 -19.69 -1.05
C THR A 222 -1.59 -18.47 -1.91
N VAL A 223 -0.65 -17.53 -2.04
CA VAL A 223 -0.80 -16.36 -2.92
C VAL A 223 -1.06 -16.78 -4.37
N ALA A 224 -0.38 -17.82 -4.86
CA ALA A 224 -0.56 -18.28 -6.23
C ALA A 224 -1.90 -18.98 -6.51
N ASP A 225 -2.65 -19.37 -5.48
CA ASP A 225 -3.97 -19.96 -5.60
C ASP A 225 -5.10 -18.92 -5.46
N THR A 226 -4.73 -17.66 -5.33
CA THR A 226 -5.62 -16.53 -5.02
C THR A 226 -5.64 -15.54 -6.19
N GLU A 227 -6.79 -14.94 -6.50
CA GLU A 227 -6.93 -13.88 -7.51
C GLU A 227 -6.94 -12.47 -6.89
N ALA A 228 -7.05 -12.35 -5.56
CA ALA A 228 -6.89 -11.06 -4.88
C ALA A 228 -5.49 -10.46 -5.03
N PRO A 229 -5.41 -9.13 -5.18
CA PRO A 229 -4.16 -8.40 -5.11
C PRO A 229 -3.66 -8.31 -3.66
N PHE A 230 -2.36 -8.49 -3.49
CA PHE A 230 -1.66 -8.28 -2.23
C PHE A 230 -0.71 -7.07 -2.34
N MET A 231 -0.46 -6.41 -1.22
CA MET A 231 0.34 -5.19 -1.17
C MET A 231 1.85 -5.50 -1.13
N ILE A 232 2.27 -6.38 -0.22
CA ILE A 232 3.65 -6.80 -0.02
C ILE A 232 3.90 -8.19 -0.61
N LEU A 233 2.92 -9.09 -0.53
CA LEU A 233 3.12 -10.47 -1.02
C LEU A 233 3.27 -10.55 -2.55
N ASP A 234 2.67 -9.63 -3.31
CA ASP A 234 2.84 -9.56 -4.77
C ASP A 234 4.19 -8.94 -5.19
N GLU A 235 4.81 -8.15 -4.31
CA GLU A 235 6.14 -7.55 -4.51
C GLU A 235 7.28 -8.54 -4.23
N LEU A 236 6.97 -9.70 -3.65
CA LEU A 236 7.93 -10.78 -3.45
C LEU A 236 8.26 -11.49 -4.76
N PRO A 237 9.39 -12.23 -4.83
CA PRO A 237 9.75 -13.02 -6.00
C PRO A 237 8.61 -13.93 -6.51
N PRO A 238 8.02 -13.69 -7.70
CA PRO A 238 6.76 -14.34 -8.10
C PRO A 238 6.89 -15.86 -8.30
N GLN A 239 8.08 -16.37 -8.60
CA GLN A 239 8.33 -17.80 -8.81
C GLN A 239 8.19 -18.64 -7.52
N PHE A 240 8.12 -18.01 -6.35
CA PHE A 240 7.85 -18.69 -5.08
C PHE A 240 6.42 -18.45 -4.57
N ALA A 241 5.51 -17.87 -5.36
CA ALA A 241 4.15 -17.53 -4.93
C ALA A 241 3.35 -18.72 -4.37
N GLN A 242 3.60 -19.93 -4.88
CA GLN A 242 3.04 -21.20 -4.38
C GLN A 242 3.54 -21.58 -2.97
N GLN A 243 4.59 -20.93 -2.46
CA GLN A 243 5.12 -21.14 -1.11
C GLN A 243 4.72 -20.03 -0.14
N TYR A 244 4.12 -18.93 -0.63
CA TYR A 244 3.61 -17.84 0.19
C TYR A 244 2.26 -18.23 0.81
N THR A 245 2.36 -19.03 1.86
CA THR A 245 1.23 -19.50 2.68
C THR A 245 0.89 -18.51 3.80
N VAL A 246 -0.25 -18.69 4.46
CA VAL A 246 -0.60 -17.99 5.72
C VAL A 246 0.54 -18.09 6.75
N LEU A 247 1.17 -19.26 6.89
CA LEU A 247 2.29 -19.43 7.82
C LEU A 247 3.50 -18.58 7.41
N PHE A 248 3.83 -18.56 6.11
CA PHE A 248 4.88 -17.70 5.58
C PHE A 248 4.58 -16.21 5.86
N ALA A 249 3.37 -15.74 5.56
CA ALA A 249 2.95 -14.36 5.80
C ALA A 249 3.03 -13.98 7.28
N ARG A 250 2.61 -14.86 8.20
CA ARG A 250 2.77 -14.66 9.65
C ARG A 250 4.24 -14.55 10.06
N ARG A 251 5.12 -15.39 9.52
CA ARG A 251 6.57 -15.33 9.80
C ARG A 251 7.19 -14.05 9.26
N LEU A 252 6.82 -13.65 8.04
CA LEU A 252 7.28 -12.41 7.42
C LEU A 252 6.85 -11.19 8.25
N THR A 253 5.58 -11.15 8.69
CA THR A 253 5.04 -10.10 9.57
C THR A 253 5.79 -9.99 10.89
N VAL A 254 6.03 -11.13 11.58
CA VAL A 254 6.79 -11.14 12.84
C VAL A 254 8.25 -10.70 12.60
N THR A 255 8.83 -11.09 11.47
CA THR A 255 10.17 -10.67 11.07
C THR A 255 10.23 -9.15 10.85
N ALA A 256 9.25 -8.58 10.14
CA ALA A 256 9.13 -7.14 9.92
C ALA A 256 9.04 -6.37 11.24
N VAL A 257 8.13 -6.74 12.14
CA VAL A 257 7.97 -6.10 13.45
C VAL A 257 9.24 -6.22 14.29
N THR A 258 9.93 -7.36 14.24
CA THR A 258 11.18 -7.57 14.98
C THR A 258 12.31 -6.70 14.41
N MET A 259 12.46 -6.67 13.09
CA MET A 259 13.48 -5.89 12.38
C MET A 259 13.27 -4.38 12.61
N THR A 260 12.06 -3.87 12.38
CA THR A 260 11.75 -2.44 12.53
C THR A 260 11.82 -2.01 14.00
N GLY A 261 11.42 -2.88 14.92
CA GLY A 261 11.63 -2.67 16.36
C GLY A 261 13.10 -2.50 16.74
N ARG A 262 14.03 -3.20 16.06
CA ARG A 262 15.48 -3.02 16.24
C ARG A 262 16.00 -1.74 15.60
N LEU A 263 15.45 -1.30 14.46
CA LEU A 263 15.85 -0.02 13.81
C LEU A 263 15.70 1.17 14.78
N MET A 264 14.72 1.12 15.68
CA MET A 264 14.46 2.18 16.66
C MET A 264 15.30 2.07 17.95
N ARG A 265 16.15 1.03 18.08
CA ARG A 265 17.02 0.86 19.24
C ARG A 265 18.37 1.59 19.03
N PRO A 266 19.08 1.95 20.11
CA PRO A 266 20.43 2.54 20.00
C PRO A 266 21.45 1.65 19.30
N HIS A 267 21.21 0.33 19.25
CA HIS A 267 22.08 -0.64 18.61
C HIS A 267 21.22 -1.55 17.73
N PHE A 268 21.36 -1.41 16.41
CA PHE A 268 20.66 -2.25 15.44
C PHE A 268 21.36 -3.60 15.26
N GLY A 269 22.69 -3.58 15.09
CA GLY A 269 23.46 -4.75 14.68
C GLY A 269 23.50 -4.86 13.16
N ARG A 270 23.05 -6.00 12.62
CA ARG A 270 22.99 -6.31 11.19
C ARG A 270 21.66 -7.00 10.88
N LEU A 271 21.25 -6.99 9.61
CA LEU A 271 20.16 -7.85 9.14
C LEU A 271 20.51 -9.31 9.42
N SER A 272 19.53 -10.10 9.81
CA SER A 272 19.73 -11.41 10.42
C SER A 272 19.45 -12.54 9.46
N CYS A 273 18.66 -12.35 8.41
CA CYS A 273 18.32 -13.36 7.40
C CYS A 273 17.83 -12.70 6.10
N VAL A 274 17.62 -13.48 5.04
CA VAL A 274 17.16 -13.00 3.72
C VAL A 274 15.81 -12.30 3.81
N ALA A 275 14.90 -12.78 4.67
CA ALA A 275 13.60 -12.14 4.87
C ALA A 275 13.74 -10.69 5.36
N GLU A 276 14.73 -10.39 6.21
CA GLU A 276 14.99 -9.02 6.65
C GLU A 276 15.59 -8.13 5.55
N GLU A 277 16.37 -8.71 4.62
CA GLU A 277 16.87 -7.97 3.46
C GLU A 277 15.74 -7.59 2.48
N LEU A 278 14.83 -8.53 2.21
CA LEU A 278 13.63 -8.26 1.41
C LEU A 278 12.74 -7.20 2.09
N LEU A 279 12.52 -7.32 3.40
CA LEU A 279 11.73 -6.34 4.15
C LEU A 279 12.39 -4.96 4.20
N LEU A 280 13.72 -4.87 4.22
CA LEU A 280 14.41 -3.59 4.10
C LEU A 280 14.15 -2.96 2.72
N LYS A 281 14.21 -3.74 1.64
CA LYS A 281 13.90 -3.27 0.28
C LYS A 281 12.47 -2.69 0.24
N PHE A 282 11.48 -3.41 0.77
CA PHE A 282 10.09 -2.93 0.81
C PHE A 282 9.94 -1.69 1.70
N LEU A 283 10.61 -1.65 2.85
CA LEU A 283 10.59 -0.49 3.74
C LEU A 283 11.15 0.77 3.06
N VAL A 284 12.23 0.63 2.29
CA VAL A 284 12.83 1.73 1.53
C VAL A 284 11.89 2.19 0.42
N GLY A 285 11.30 1.26 -0.35
CA GLY A 285 10.30 1.59 -1.37
C GLY A 285 9.08 2.33 -0.78
N GLN A 286 8.58 1.90 0.37
CA GLN A 286 7.50 2.58 1.09
C GLN A 286 7.92 3.98 1.58
N ALA A 287 9.18 4.17 1.99
CA ALA A 287 9.69 5.48 2.36
C ALA A 287 9.80 6.43 1.16
N GLU A 288 10.19 5.92 -0.01
CA GLU A 288 10.20 6.68 -1.27
C GLU A 288 8.80 7.09 -1.68
N ALA A 289 7.86 6.14 -1.72
CA ALA A 289 6.46 6.39 -2.05
C ALA A 289 5.84 7.41 -1.09
N ALA A 290 6.10 7.30 0.22
CA ALA A 290 5.62 8.25 1.21
C ALA A 290 6.23 9.65 1.03
N ALA A 291 7.50 9.77 0.62
CA ALA A 291 8.11 11.08 0.35
C ALA A 291 7.57 11.69 -0.96
N ASP A 292 7.39 10.88 -2.01
CA ASP A 292 6.85 11.31 -3.30
C ASP A 292 5.40 11.77 -3.19
N LEU A 293 4.60 11.08 -2.38
CA LEU A 293 3.22 11.45 -2.06
C LEU A 293 3.09 12.88 -1.49
N TYR A 294 4.15 13.49 -0.97
CA TYR A 294 4.13 14.87 -0.49
C TYR A 294 5.10 15.78 -1.24
N ASP A 295 5.56 15.38 -2.44
CA ASP A 295 6.53 16.12 -3.25
C ASP A 295 7.85 16.42 -2.48
N LEU A 296 8.24 15.51 -1.59
CA LEU A 296 9.45 15.59 -0.76
C LEU A 296 10.57 14.65 -1.25
N LEU A 297 10.29 13.75 -2.20
CA LEU A 297 11.29 12.87 -2.81
C LEU A 297 12.13 13.66 -3.83
N SER A 298 13.17 14.34 -3.35
CA SER A 298 14.19 14.93 -4.22
C SER A 298 15.31 13.92 -4.52
N GLU A 299 16.14 14.21 -5.53
CA GLU A 299 17.33 13.41 -5.85
C GLU A 299 18.24 13.20 -4.63
N GLU A 300 18.33 14.20 -3.74
CA GLU A 300 19.10 14.06 -2.50
C GLU A 300 18.42 13.13 -1.48
N VAL A 301 17.09 13.10 -1.40
CA VAL A 301 16.35 12.21 -0.49
C VAL A 301 16.43 10.77 -0.99
N GLU A 302 16.26 10.55 -2.29
CA GLU A 302 16.47 9.24 -2.95
C GLU A 302 17.90 8.73 -2.69
N THR A 303 18.91 9.58 -2.94
CA THR A 303 20.31 9.25 -2.65
C THR A 303 20.53 8.91 -1.17
N ALA A 304 19.89 9.65 -0.25
CA ALA A 304 20.00 9.41 1.17
C ALA A 304 19.41 8.05 1.59
N LEU A 305 18.28 7.66 1.02
CA LEU A 305 17.64 6.35 1.22
C LEU A 305 18.50 5.22 0.67
N GLN A 306 19.08 5.38 -0.53
CA GLN A 306 20.01 4.40 -1.09
C GLN A 306 21.25 4.21 -0.22
N VAL A 307 21.89 5.31 0.25
CA VAL A 307 23.06 5.23 1.14
C VAL A 307 22.72 4.49 2.44
N PHE A 308 21.52 4.68 2.96
CA PHE A 308 21.03 3.95 4.13
C PHE A 308 20.85 2.45 3.83
N ALA A 309 20.18 2.13 2.72
CA ALA A 309 19.94 0.75 2.30
C ALA A 309 21.27 -0.02 2.08
N ASP A 310 22.21 0.57 1.35
CA ASP A 310 23.53 0.00 1.05
C ASP A 310 24.36 -0.26 2.32
N ARG A 311 24.17 0.55 3.37
CA ARG A 311 24.86 0.34 4.64
C ARG A 311 24.34 -0.88 5.39
N LEU A 312 23.05 -1.18 5.24
CA LEU A 312 22.34 -2.22 5.98
C LEU A 312 22.34 -3.56 5.25
N GLY A 313 22.19 -3.54 3.93
CA GLY A 313 22.33 -4.70 3.06
C GLY A 313 23.80 -5.06 2.89
N GLU A 314 24.26 -6.07 3.62
CA GLU A 314 25.62 -6.61 3.44
C GLU A 314 25.63 -7.53 2.22
N ASP A 315 25.78 -6.94 1.03
CA ASP A 315 25.63 -7.59 -0.28
C ASP A 315 24.18 -8.03 -0.53
N MET A 316 23.37 -7.19 -1.20
CA MET A 316 21.96 -7.49 -1.59
C MET A 316 21.87 -8.66 -2.59
N ASP A 317 22.28 -9.85 -2.16
CA ASP A 317 22.21 -11.14 -2.83
C ASP A 317 20.76 -11.65 -2.82
N HIS A 318 19.73 -10.79 -2.92
CA HIS A 318 18.35 -11.24 -3.10
C HIS A 318 17.79 -10.84 -4.46
N ASP A 319 18.45 -9.97 -5.22
CA ASP A 319 18.01 -9.62 -6.58
C ASP A 319 18.01 -10.84 -7.52
N TRP A 320 18.90 -11.82 -7.30
CA TRP A 320 18.88 -13.07 -8.06
C TRP A 320 17.61 -13.89 -7.80
N LEU A 321 16.93 -13.70 -6.67
CA LEU A 321 15.65 -14.35 -6.38
C LEU A 321 14.57 -13.87 -7.34
N TYR A 322 14.68 -12.69 -7.96
CA TYR A 322 13.70 -12.19 -8.93
C TYR A 322 14.01 -12.63 -10.37
N VAL A 323 15.19 -13.21 -10.62
CA VAL A 323 15.56 -13.68 -11.95
C VAL A 323 14.83 -15.00 -12.25
N PRO A 324 14.06 -15.11 -13.35
CA PRO A 324 13.38 -16.34 -13.70
C PRO A 324 14.36 -17.51 -13.84
N ALA A 325 14.01 -18.65 -13.23
CA ALA A 325 14.83 -19.86 -13.35
C ALA A 325 14.88 -20.32 -14.81
N ALA A 326 16.07 -20.70 -15.29
CA ALA A 326 16.29 -21.10 -16.68
C ALA A 326 15.50 -22.36 -17.10
N ASP A 327 15.10 -23.18 -16.13
CA ASP A 327 14.28 -24.39 -16.27
C ASP A 327 12.82 -24.19 -15.84
N GLY A 328 12.43 -22.97 -15.43
CA GLY A 328 11.08 -22.64 -14.99
C GLY A 328 10.73 -23.07 -13.55
N GLU A 329 11.65 -23.73 -12.84
CA GLU A 329 11.47 -24.12 -11.43
C GLU A 329 12.41 -23.31 -10.53
N ALA A 330 11.83 -22.54 -9.61
CA ALA A 330 12.59 -21.83 -8.60
C ALA A 330 13.39 -22.83 -7.74
N LYS A 331 14.71 -22.64 -7.63
CA LYS A 331 15.54 -23.46 -6.73
C LYS A 331 15.57 -22.84 -5.35
N GLY A 332 15.27 -23.65 -4.34
CA GLY A 332 15.28 -23.26 -2.93
C GLY A 332 13.89 -23.25 -2.33
N THR A 333 13.84 -23.02 -1.02
CA THR A 333 12.59 -23.02 -0.24
C THR A 333 12.49 -21.73 0.55
N VAL A 334 11.32 -21.10 0.58
CA VAL A 334 11.14 -19.79 1.26
C VAL A 334 11.38 -19.85 2.77
N GLN A 335 11.34 -21.06 3.34
CA GLN A 335 11.68 -21.36 4.73
C GLN A 335 13.15 -20.99 5.02
N ASP A 336 14.05 -21.19 4.06
CA ASP A 336 15.47 -20.84 4.20
C ASP A 336 15.67 -19.34 4.38
N TRP A 337 14.69 -18.51 3.96
CA TRP A 337 14.78 -17.06 4.09
C TRP A 337 14.74 -16.57 5.54
N PHE A 338 14.26 -17.42 6.46
CA PHE A 338 14.19 -17.12 7.89
C PHE A 338 15.37 -17.69 8.68
N ILE A 339 16.29 -18.41 8.03
CA ILE A 339 17.48 -18.96 8.69
C ILE A 339 18.47 -17.82 8.97
N PRO A 340 18.97 -17.67 10.21
CA PRO A 340 19.95 -16.65 10.52
C PRO A 340 21.25 -16.79 9.71
N PHE A 341 21.82 -15.67 9.26
CA PHE A 341 23.14 -15.65 8.65
C PHE A 341 24.23 -15.91 9.68
N GLY A 342 24.67 -17.17 9.76
CA GLY A 342 25.68 -17.61 10.71
C GLY A 342 25.20 -17.63 12.16
N ASP A 343 26.01 -18.21 13.03
CA ASP A 343 25.60 -18.57 14.40
C ASP A 343 25.46 -17.38 15.36
N GLU A 344 25.92 -16.18 14.97
CA GLU A 344 25.90 -14.98 15.81
C GLU A 344 24.63 -14.11 15.61
N ARG A 345 23.83 -14.38 14.56
CA ARG A 345 22.62 -13.62 14.26
C ARG A 345 21.39 -14.31 14.84
N TYR A 346 20.37 -13.52 15.13
CA TYR A 346 19.15 -13.98 15.80
C TYR A 346 17.93 -13.60 14.98
N VAL A 347 17.07 -14.58 14.74
CA VAL A 347 15.73 -14.42 14.17
C VAL A 347 14.71 -14.75 15.26
N HIS A 348 13.55 -14.09 15.23
CA HIS A 348 12.50 -14.33 16.22
C HIS A 348 12.08 -15.82 16.23
N PRO A 349 11.83 -16.48 17.38
CA PRO A 349 11.61 -17.92 17.44
C PRO A 349 10.39 -18.37 16.62
N TYR A 350 9.36 -17.52 16.55
CA TYR A 350 8.20 -17.76 15.69
C TYR A 350 8.55 -17.83 14.20
N ALA A 351 9.54 -17.03 13.75
CA ALA A 351 10.00 -17.01 12.37
C ALA A 351 11.00 -18.14 12.06
N ALA A 352 11.81 -18.55 13.05
CA ALA A 352 12.90 -19.51 12.86
C ALA A 352 12.45 -20.97 12.63
N ASN A 353 11.23 -21.35 13.03
CA ASN A 353 10.66 -22.72 13.02
C ASN A 353 11.64 -23.88 13.24
N ASP A 354 11.62 -24.43 14.45
CA ASP A 354 12.12 -25.78 14.71
C ASP A 354 11.11 -26.80 14.12
N ASP A 355 11.45 -27.44 13.01
CA ASP A 355 10.79 -28.70 12.59
C ASP A 355 11.22 -29.85 13.51
N SER A 356 10.94 -29.75 14.82
CA SER A 356 11.23 -30.80 15.81
C SER A 356 9.99 -31.54 16.33
N ASP A 357 8.82 -31.30 15.76
CA ASP A 357 7.61 -32.07 16.04
C ASP A 357 7.20 -32.84 14.77
N GLY A 358 7.72 -34.08 14.58
CA GLY A 358 7.13 -34.94 13.55
C GLY A 358 7.78 -36.25 13.10
N ASP A 359 8.99 -36.65 13.52
CA ASP A 359 9.65 -37.86 12.99
C ASP A 359 10.23 -38.80 14.07
N ASP A 360 9.54 -38.93 15.22
CA ASP A 360 9.76 -40.01 16.18
C ASP A 360 8.61 -41.04 16.12
N GLU A 361 8.27 -41.51 14.91
CA GLU A 361 7.63 -42.82 14.71
C GLU A 361 8.44 -43.62 13.67
N GLU A 362 9.52 -44.25 14.11
CA GLU A 362 9.90 -45.64 13.77
C GLU A 362 11.32 -45.95 14.28
N VAL A 363 11.43 -46.63 15.42
CA VAL A 363 12.38 -47.76 15.63
C VAL A 363 11.76 -48.80 16.55
#